data_AF-A0A8H4NYB3-F1
#
_entry.id   AF-A0A8H4NYB3-F1
#
_cell.length_a   1.000
_cell.length_b   1.000
_cell.length_c   1.000
_cell.angle_alpha   90.00
_cell.angle_beta   90.00
_cell.angle_gamma   90.00
#
_symmetry.space_group_name_H-M   'P 1'
#
loop_
_entity.id
_entity.type
_entity.pdbx_description
1 polymer ?
#
loop_
_entity_poly.entity_id
_entity_poly.type
_entity_poly.pdbx_seq_one_letter_code
_entity_poly.pdbx_strand_id
1 'polypeptide(L)'
;MKDRKVQHIAHAVWMFKAKAEIMGGDTSNTVTYCRRAIQICPADSGLIRFEILPSLAEAKSWRTFLDAIKVLSRVSWLSSCICLEDYMHEMHSAAKATGETEYILELYRNTVPAAQFNGANESRLMVNWAQFYRDVVGTLDATSKAKTLVNKVIDTKGSTHYSAASFFLSDILLEEFRGTTQLEKKVMAYSEMQDLVKRVSESMGSEFNASQSQTVIPLAHITQKMDSVEFQQGLERTFEGCVAALTDEAGWNDTLSLRVLARVLAVVGLEREAQIAATY
;
A
#
# COMPACT_ATOMS: atom_id res chain seq x y z
N MET A 1 -40.56 -0.62 -22.71
CA MET A 1 -39.57 -1.45 -21.99
C MET A 1 -38.50 -1.83 -23.02
N LYS A 2 -37.28 -1.26 -22.96
CA LYS A 2 -36.20 -1.73 -23.83
C LYS A 2 -35.91 -3.19 -23.46
N ASP A 3 -35.75 -4.07 -24.44
CA ASP A 3 -35.44 -5.48 -24.19
C ASP A 3 -34.07 -5.57 -23.50
N ARG A 4 -34.09 -5.97 -22.23
CA ARG A 4 -32.89 -6.11 -21.38
C ARG A 4 -31.88 -7.07 -22.01
N LYS A 5 -32.35 -8.10 -22.72
CA LYS A 5 -31.48 -9.04 -23.43
C LYS A 5 -30.73 -8.35 -24.56
N VAL A 6 -31.40 -7.49 -25.32
CA VAL A 6 -30.77 -6.69 -26.39
C VAL A 6 -29.72 -5.74 -25.81
N GLN A 7 -29.98 -5.12 -24.66
CA GLN A 7 -29.00 -4.25 -23.99
C GLN A 7 -27.74 -5.01 -23.54
N HIS A 8 -27.89 -6.20 -22.94
CA HIS A 8 -26.74 -7.02 -22.55
C HIS A 8 -25.92 -7.49 -23.75
N ILE A 9 -26.57 -7.90 -24.86
CA ILE A 9 -25.87 -8.26 -26.10
C ILE A 9 -25.11 -7.06 -26.66
N ALA A 10 -25.75 -5.90 -26.75
CA ALA A 10 -25.11 -4.69 -27.26
C ALA A 10 -23.94 -4.24 -26.36
N HIS A 11 -24.08 -4.34 -25.04
CA HIS A 11 -22.99 -4.11 -24.08
C HIS A 11 -21.80 -5.04 -24.37
N ALA A 12 -22.05 -6.36 -24.46
CA ALA A 12 -21.01 -7.36 -24.73
C ALA A 12 -20.28 -7.11 -26.06
N VAL A 13 -20.99 -6.69 -27.11
CA VAL A 13 -20.36 -6.34 -28.40
C VAL A 13 -19.33 -5.22 -28.25
N TRP A 14 -19.63 -4.17 -27.48
CA TRP A 14 -18.66 -3.09 -27.24
C TRP A 14 -17.47 -3.56 -26.39
N MET A 15 -17.70 -4.43 -25.41
CA MET A 15 -16.64 -5.03 -24.62
C MET A 15 -15.70 -5.89 -25.47
N PHE A 16 -16.24 -6.71 -26.37
CA PHE A 16 -15.42 -7.52 -27.29
C PHE A 16 -14.63 -6.66 -28.26
N LYS A 17 -15.19 -5.55 -28.76
CA LYS A 17 -14.45 -4.59 -29.58
C LYS A 17 -13.26 -3.99 -28.83
N ALA A 18 -13.47 -3.56 -27.58
CA ALA A 18 -12.40 -3.05 -26.73
C ALA A 18 -11.30 -4.10 -26.51
N LYS A 19 -11.67 -5.33 -26.17
CA LYS A 19 -10.70 -6.42 -25.96
C LYS A 19 -9.92 -6.76 -27.24
N ALA A 20 -10.59 -6.84 -28.38
CA ALA A 20 -9.96 -7.11 -29.66
C ALA A 20 -8.92 -6.03 -30.04
N GLU A 21 -9.24 -4.76 -29.78
CA GLU A 21 -8.30 -3.65 -30.00
C GLU A 21 -7.06 -3.75 -29.13
N ILE A 22 -7.24 -4.00 -27.82
CA ILE A 22 -6.11 -4.20 -26.89
C ILE A 22 -5.23 -5.37 -27.34
N MET A 23 -5.83 -6.49 -27.73
CA MET A 23 -5.10 -7.67 -28.24
C MET A 23 -4.38 -7.38 -29.56
N GLY A 24 -4.91 -6.47 -30.38
CA GLY A 24 -4.27 -5.99 -31.60
C GLY A 24 -3.16 -4.96 -31.37
N GLY A 25 -2.96 -4.51 -30.12
CA GLY A 25 -1.96 -3.50 -29.76
C GLY A 25 -2.37 -2.05 -30.06
N ASP A 26 -3.58 -1.82 -30.59
CA ASP A 26 -4.12 -0.48 -30.83
C ASP A 26 -5.25 -0.21 -29.85
N THR A 27 -5.02 0.72 -28.91
CA THR A 27 -6.00 1.06 -27.87
C THR A 27 -6.78 2.35 -28.15
N SER A 28 -6.69 2.88 -29.37
CA SER A 28 -7.20 4.21 -29.74
C SER A 28 -8.71 4.40 -29.52
N ASN A 29 -9.55 3.38 -29.75
CA ASN A 29 -11.00 3.48 -29.56
C ASN A 29 -11.50 2.76 -28.30
N THR A 30 -10.62 2.08 -27.57
CA THR A 30 -10.96 1.28 -26.39
C THR A 30 -11.79 2.08 -25.38
N VAL A 31 -11.38 3.31 -25.06
CA VAL A 31 -12.12 4.19 -24.13
C VAL A 31 -13.51 4.55 -24.68
N THR A 32 -13.62 4.80 -25.99
CA THR A 32 -14.90 5.07 -26.65
C THR A 32 -15.85 3.89 -26.53
N TYR A 33 -15.35 2.66 -26.71
CA TYR A 33 -16.15 1.46 -26.54
C TYR A 33 -16.59 1.26 -25.09
N CYS A 34 -15.72 1.48 -24.11
CA CYS A 34 -16.09 1.46 -22.69
C CYS A 34 -17.23 2.45 -22.38
N ARG A 35 -17.16 3.68 -22.90
CA ARG A 35 -18.24 4.67 -22.74
C ARG A 35 -19.55 4.20 -23.36
N ARG A 36 -19.50 3.62 -24.56
CA ARG A 36 -20.70 3.09 -25.24
C ARG A 36 -21.32 1.93 -24.47
N ALA A 37 -20.50 1.02 -23.94
CA ALA A 37 -20.95 -0.09 -23.10
C ALA A 37 -21.71 0.43 -21.86
N ILE A 38 -21.11 1.35 -21.11
CA ILE A 38 -21.74 1.95 -19.91
C ILE A 38 -23.04 2.68 -20.26
N GLN A 39 -23.09 3.44 -21.35
CA GLN A 39 -24.31 4.14 -21.78
C GLN A 39 -25.48 3.20 -22.06
N ILE A 40 -25.19 1.98 -22.53
CA ILE A 40 -26.22 0.97 -22.84
C ILE A 40 -26.67 0.24 -21.58
N CYS A 41 -25.73 -0.17 -20.73
CA CYS A 41 -26.00 -0.89 -19.49
C CYS A 41 -25.05 -0.46 -18.37
N PRO A 42 -25.38 0.61 -17.61
CA PRO A 42 -24.53 1.09 -16.52
C PRO A 42 -24.32 0.06 -15.39
N ALA A 43 -25.32 -0.80 -15.18
CA ALA A 43 -25.28 -1.87 -14.19
C ALA A 43 -24.16 -2.91 -14.45
N ASP A 44 -23.75 -3.05 -15.71
CA ASP A 44 -22.71 -4.00 -16.15
C ASP A 44 -21.33 -3.34 -16.25
N SER A 45 -21.17 -2.10 -15.76
CA SER A 45 -19.88 -1.38 -15.76
C SER A 45 -18.74 -2.13 -15.07
N GLY A 46 -19.07 -3.05 -14.14
CA GLY A 46 -18.11 -3.96 -13.51
C GLY A 46 -17.36 -4.86 -14.51
N LEU A 47 -17.91 -5.13 -15.70
CA LEU A 47 -17.21 -5.91 -16.73
C LEU A 47 -16.00 -5.18 -17.31
N ILE A 48 -16.04 -3.85 -17.41
CA ILE A 48 -14.85 -3.07 -17.80
C ILE A 48 -13.76 -3.24 -16.76
N ARG A 49 -14.14 -3.23 -15.47
CA ARG A 49 -13.21 -3.48 -14.38
C ARG A 49 -12.55 -4.86 -14.53
N PHE A 50 -13.28 -5.92 -14.83
CA PHE A 50 -12.72 -7.27 -14.82
C PHE A 50 -12.02 -7.69 -16.13
N GLU A 51 -12.45 -7.16 -17.27
CA GLU A 51 -11.97 -7.63 -18.58
C GLU A 51 -10.99 -6.66 -19.25
N ILE A 52 -11.21 -5.36 -19.06
CA ILE A 52 -10.52 -4.32 -19.84
C ILE A 52 -9.34 -3.74 -19.05
N LEU A 53 -9.54 -3.38 -17.79
CA LEU A 53 -8.46 -2.79 -16.98
C LEU A 53 -7.24 -3.72 -16.84
N PRO A 54 -7.39 -5.04 -16.54
CA PRO A 54 -6.24 -5.94 -16.47
C PRO A 54 -5.49 -6.03 -17.79
N SER A 55 -6.22 -6.14 -18.90
CA SER A 55 -5.64 -6.23 -20.24
C SER A 55 -4.85 -4.96 -20.60
N LEU A 56 -5.38 -3.79 -20.25
CA LEU A 56 -4.69 -2.50 -20.46
C LEU A 56 -3.46 -2.35 -19.57
N ALA A 57 -3.53 -2.84 -18.33
CA ALA A 57 -2.41 -2.82 -17.39
C ALA A 57 -1.28 -3.77 -17.83
N GLU A 58 -1.61 -4.98 -18.25
CA GLU A 58 -0.67 -5.96 -18.78
C GLU A 58 0.03 -5.43 -20.04
N ALA A 59 -0.74 -4.81 -20.95
CA ALA A 59 -0.21 -4.15 -22.13
C ALA A 59 0.50 -2.81 -21.83
N LYS A 60 0.58 -2.38 -20.57
CA LYS A 60 1.16 -1.11 -20.11
C LYS A 60 0.63 0.11 -20.87
N SER A 61 -0.62 0.05 -21.32
CA SER A 61 -1.30 1.10 -22.08
C SER A 61 -1.82 2.19 -21.13
N TRP A 62 -0.90 2.84 -20.41
CA TRP A 62 -1.19 3.63 -19.21
C TRP A 62 -2.15 4.80 -19.40
N ARG A 63 -2.07 5.52 -20.53
CA ARG A 63 -3.00 6.62 -20.82
C ARG A 63 -4.41 6.09 -21.03
N THR A 64 -4.58 5.07 -21.87
CA THR A 64 -5.87 4.43 -22.11
C THR A 64 -6.43 3.79 -20.83
N PHE A 65 -5.56 3.17 -20.02
CA PHE A 65 -5.92 2.63 -18.71
C PHE A 65 -6.54 3.71 -17.80
N LEU A 66 -5.87 4.84 -17.61
CA LEU A 66 -6.41 5.94 -16.79
C LEU A 66 -7.68 6.55 -17.38
N ASP A 67 -7.78 6.67 -18.70
CA ASP A 67 -8.98 7.17 -19.34
C ASP A 67 -10.18 6.22 -19.18
N ALA A 68 -9.95 4.90 -19.13
CA ALA A 68 -10.96 3.92 -18.78
C ALA A 68 -11.37 4.03 -17.29
N ILE A 69 -10.41 4.25 -16.38
CA ILE A 69 -10.69 4.54 -14.96
C ILE A 69 -11.56 5.80 -14.81
N LYS A 70 -11.24 6.89 -15.51
CA LYS A 70 -12.05 8.14 -15.51
C LYS A 70 -13.49 7.90 -15.96
N VAL A 71 -13.68 6.99 -16.90
CA VAL A 71 -15.01 6.63 -17.38
C VAL A 71 -15.77 5.85 -16.31
N LEU A 72 -15.12 4.92 -15.62
CA LEU A 72 -15.71 4.15 -14.52
C LEU A 72 -16.00 5.00 -13.28
N SER A 73 -15.07 5.86 -12.88
CA SER A 73 -15.18 6.70 -11.68
C SER A 73 -16.36 7.68 -11.74
N ARG A 74 -16.86 7.97 -12.94
CA ARG A 74 -18.05 8.81 -13.16
C ARG A 74 -19.38 8.07 -13.03
N VAL A 75 -19.36 6.73 -13.02
CA VAL A 75 -20.59 5.92 -12.89
C VAL A 75 -21.12 5.97 -11.48
N SER A 76 -20.25 5.77 -10.48
CA SER A 76 -20.59 5.83 -9.07
C SER A 76 -19.35 5.98 -8.20
N TRP A 77 -19.52 6.52 -6.99
CA TRP A 77 -18.45 6.58 -5.99
C TRP A 77 -17.91 5.17 -5.66
N LEU A 78 -18.78 4.16 -5.66
CA LEU A 78 -18.39 2.75 -5.43
C LEU A 78 -17.44 2.26 -6.52
N SER A 79 -17.64 2.66 -7.77
CA SER A 79 -16.73 2.32 -8.87
C SER A 79 -15.34 2.92 -8.64
N SER A 80 -15.27 4.17 -8.19
CA SER A 80 -14.00 4.82 -7.79
C SER A 80 -13.32 4.09 -6.64
N CYS A 81 -14.08 3.74 -5.59
CA CYS A 81 -13.59 2.99 -4.43
C CYS A 81 -12.95 1.68 -4.86
N ILE A 82 -13.67 0.89 -5.64
CA ILE A 82 -13.17 -0.43 -6.03
C ILE A 82 -11.98 -0.31 -6.98
N CYS A 83 -11.95 0.68 -7.88
CA CYS A 83 -10.76 0.92 -8.71
C CYS A 83 -9.52 1.22 -7.85
N LEU A 84 -9.65 2.07 -6.82
CA LEU A 84 -8.54 2.39 -5.91
C LEU A 84 -8.09 1.21 -5.03
N GLU A 85 -8.95 0.23 -4.80
CA GLU A 85 -8.62 -0.98 -4.03
C GLU A 85 -7.99 -2.08 -4.89
N ASP A 86 -8.55 -2.33 -6.07
CA ASP A 86 -8.17 -3.45 -6.94
C ASP A 86 -6.97 -3.12 -7.84
N TYR A 87 -6.80 -1.85 -8.22
CA TYR A 87 -5.82 -1.41 -9.23
C TYR A 87 -4.85 -0.36 -8.71
N MET A 88 -4.60 -0.34 -7.40
CA MET A 88 -3.77 0.67 -6.76
C MET A 88 -2.39 0.80 -7.43
N HIS A 89 -1.68 -0.31 -7.61
CA HIS A 89 -0.32 -0.32 -8.17
C HIS A 89 -0.28 0.12 -9.64
N GLU A 90 -1.26 -0.32 -10.44
CA GLU A 90 -1.41 0.03 -11.84
C GLU A 90 -1.75 1.52 -12.00
N MET A 91 -2.65 2.04 -11.15
CA MET A 91 -3.01 3.46 -11.14
C MET A 91 -1.82 4.34 -10.75
N HIS A 92 -1.03 3.91 -9.76
CA HIS A 92 0.20 4.60 -9.35
C HIS A 92 1.22 4.62 -10.50
N SER A 93 1.45 3.47 -11.11
CA SER A 93 2.34 3.32 -12.26
C SER A 93 1.89 4.16 -13.45
N ALA A 94 0.59 4.14 -13.75
CA ALA A 94 0.03 4.89 -14.86
C ALA A 94 0.10 6.42 -14.61
N ALA A 95 -0.17 6.88 -13.39
CA ALA A 95 -0.05 8.29 -13.04
C ALA A 95 1.40 8.79 -13.20
N LYS A 96 2.37 7.99 -12.74
CA LYS A 96 3.80 8.28 -12.92
C LYS A 96 4.20 8.33 -14.39
N ALA A 97 3.71 7.38 -15.19
CA ALA A 97 4.06 7.31 -16.62
C ALA A 97 3.40 8.41 -17.47
N THR A 98 2.23 8.90 -17.07
CA THR A 98 1.42 9.84 -17.86
C THR A 98 1.47 11.28 -17.36
N GLY A 99 2.00 11.51 -16.16
CA GLY A 99 2.02 12.79 -15.47
C GLY A 99 0.68 13.18 -14.82
N GLU A 100 -0.31 12.28 -14.77
CA GLU A 100 -1.65 12.57 -14.26
C GLU A 100 -1.79 12.35 -12.75
N THR A 101 -0.85 12.89 -11.99
CA THR A 101 -0.82 12.75 -10.52
C THR A 101 -2.00 13.42 -9.84
N GLU A 102 -2.36 14.64 -10.29
CA GLU A 102 -3.45 15.41 -9.69
C GLU A 102 -4.81 14.73 -9.83
N TYR A 103 -5.05 14.03 -10.95
CA TYR A 103 -6.27 13.27 -11.15
C TYR A 103 -6.43 12.17 -10.09
N ILE A 104 -5.36 11.41 -9.81
CA ILE A 104 -5.39 10.36 -8.78
C ILE A 104 -5.55 10.97 -7.39
N LEU A 105 -4.91 12.11 -7.09
CA LEU A 105 -5.09 12.82 -5.82
C LEU A 105 -6.53 13.31 -5.64
N GLU A 106 -7.15 13.86 -6.69
CA GLU A 106 -8.56 14.23 -6.68
C GLU A 106 -9.46 13.02 -6.44
N LEU A 107 -9.15 11.88 -7.08
CA LEU A 107 -9.90 10.64 -6.89
C LEU A 107 -9.85 10.16 -5.43
N TYR A 108 -8.67 10.18 -4.79
CA TYR A 108 -8.55 9.86 -3.36
C TYR A 108 -9.32 10.88 -2.49
N ARG A 109 -9.15 12.19 -2.72
CA ARG A 109 -9.84 13.25 -1.97
C ARG A 109 -11.36 13.11 -2.01
N ASN A 110 -11.91 12.67 -3.13
CA ASN A 110 -13.36 12.50 -3.29
C ASN A 110 -13.85 11.16 -2.72
N THR A 111 -13.03 10.10 -2.82
CA THR A 111 -13.47 8.74 -2.50
C THR A 111 -13.28 8.38 -1.03
N VAL A 112 -12.19 8.80 -0.39
CA VAL A 112 -11.89 8.46 1.01
C VAL A 112 -12.96 8.96 1.98
N PRO A 113 -13.41 10.24 1.91
CA PRO A 113 -14.50 10.70 2.78
C PRO A 113 -15.80 9.95 2.53
N ALA A 114 -16.11 9.60 1.28
CA ALA A 114 -17.31 8.85 0.95
C ALA A 114 -17.26 7.41 1.50
N ALA A 115 -16.08 6.78 1.56
CA ALA A 115 -15.91 5.44 2.12
C ALA A 115 -16.26 5.37 3.62
N GLN A 116 -15.91 6.43 4.38
CA GLN A 116 -16.19 6.54 5.81
C GLN A 116 -17.69 6.40 6.13
N PHE A 117 -18.55 7.02 5.32
CA PHE A 117 -20.01 7.01 5.54
C PHE A 117 -20.69 5.69 5.16
N ASN A 118 -20.04 4.86 4.36
CA ASN A 118 -20.63 3.67 3.75
C ASN A 118 -20.09 2.35 4.31
N GLY A 119 -19.29 2.40 5.39
CA GLY A 119 -18.69 1.20 5.99
C GLY A 119 -17.65 0.52 5.09
N ALA A 120 -17.16 1.22 4.06
CA ALA A 120 -16.04 0.76 3.24
C ALA A 120 -14.71 0.98 3.96
N ASN A 121 -13.63 0.36 3.46
CA ASN A 121 -12.36 0.30 4.18
C ASN A 121 -11.54 1.59 4.07
N GLU A 122 -12.03 2.68 4.69
CA GLU A 122 -11.39 4.02 4.72
C GLU A 122 -9.90 3.91 5.07
N SER A 123 -9.57 3.13 6.10
CA SER A 123 -8.19 2.93 6.55
C SER A 123 -7.29 2.35 5.45
N ARG A 124 -7.79 1.40 4.64
CA ARG A 124 -7.04 0.86 3.50
C ARG A 124 -6.75 1.94 2.47
N LEU A 125 -7.79 2.69 2.09
CA LEU A 125 -7.66 3.75 1.08
C LEU A 125 -6.72 4.86 1.54
N MET A 126 -6.69 5.18 2.83
CA MET A 126 -5.76 6.15 3.41
C MET A 126 -4.31 5.66 3.36
N VAL A 127 -4.04 4.38 3.64
CA VAL A 127 -2.70 3.80 3.48
C VAL A 127 -2.28 3.82 2.00
N ASN A 128 -3.17 3.43 1.09
CA ASN A 128 -2.90 3.49 -0.36
C ASN A 128 -2.62 4.93 -0.83
N TRP A 129 -3.34 5.91 -0.28
CA TRP A 129 -3.12 7.33 -0.59
C TRP A 129 -1.78 7.83 -0.04
N ALA A 130 -1.40 7.41 1.16
CA ALA A 130 -0.09 7.71 1.74
C ALA A 130 1.05 7.13 0.88
N GLN A 131 0.89 5.90 0.38
CA GLN A 131 1.82 5.27 -0.57
C GLN A 131 1.93 6.09 -1.86
N PHE A 132 0.80 6.57 -2.41
CA PHE A 132 0.83 7.41 -3.60
C PHE A 132 1.62 8.72 -3.40
N TYR A 133 1.42 9.38 -2.25
CA TYR A 133 2.18 10.59 -1.91
C TYR A 133 3.68 10.31 -1.85
N ARG A 134 4.11 9.21 -1.22
CA ARG A 134 5.53 8.85 -1.10
C ARG A 134 6.14 8.43 -2.44
N ASP A 135 5.52 7.48 -3.13
CA ASP A 135 6.16 6.73 -4.22
C ASP A 135 6.00 7.39 -5.59
N VAL A 136 4.94 8.20 -5.75
CA VAL A 136 4.60 8.86 -7.02
C VAL A 136 4.82 10.37 -6.94
N VAL A 137 4.33 11.04 -5.89
CA VAL A 137 4.51 12.50 -5.76
C VAL A 137 5.92 12.84 -5.27
N GLY A 138 6.41 12.19 -4.20
CA GLY A 138 7.82 12.18 -3.80
C GLY A 138 8.40 13.51 -3.31
N THR A 139 7.59 14.52 -3.00
CA THR A 139 8.06 15.78 -2.41
C THR A 139 8.07 15.72 -0.88
N LEU A 140 8.83 16.59 -0.21
CA LEU A 140 8.83 16.68 1.26
C LEU A 140 7.43 16.99 1.83
N ASP A 141 6.65 17.82 1.14
CA ASP A 141 5.25 18.11 1.49
C ASP A 141 4.37 16.86 1.31
N ALA A 142 4.58 16.09 0.24
CA ALA A 142 3.87 14.84 0.04
C ALA A 142 4.20 13.80 1.13
N THR A 143 5.47 13.64 1.51
CA THR A 143 5.87 12.77 2.62
C THR A 143 5.21 13.21 3.94
N SER A 144 5.14 14.52 4.20
CA SER A 144 4.43 15.05 5.37
C SER A 144 2.94 14.70 5.35
N LYS A 145 2.27 14.83 4.19
CA LYS A 145 0.87 14.42 4.00
C LYS A 145 0.68 12.90 4.16
N ALA A 146 1.63 12.10 3.69
CA ALA A 146 1.64 10.66 3.87
C ALA A 146 1.70 10.30 5.38
N LYS A 147 2.60 10.93 6.14
CA LYS A 147 2.68 10.78 7.61
C LYS A 147 1.36 11.15 8.29
N THR A 148 0.72 12.25 7.90
CA THR A 148 -0.59 12.64 8.45
C THR A 148 -1.66 11.58 8.21
N LEU A 149 -1.74 11.02 7.00
CA LEU A 149 -2.72 10.00 6.66
C LEU A 149 -2.53 8.72 7.48
N VAL A 150 -1.30 8.21 7.57
CA VAL A 150 -1.05 6.96 8.32
C VAL A 150 -1.16 7.15 9.82
N ASN A 151 -0.80 8.31 10.38
CA ASN A 151 -1.07 8.59 11.80
C ASN A 151 -2.57 8.57 12.11
N LYS A 152 -3.41 9.16 11.24
CA LYS A 152 -4.87 9.08 11.42
C LYS A 152 -5.37 7.62 11.40
N VAL A 153 -4.77 6.74 10.59
CA VAL A 153 -5.11 5.30 10.61
C VAL A 153 -4.66 4.63 11.91
N ILE A 154 -3.43 4.91 12.37
CA ILE A 154 -2.87 4.39 13.64
C ILE A 154 -3.72 4.84 14.84
N ASP A 155 -4.17 6.09 14.86
CA ASP A 155 -4.95 6.66 15.96
C ASP A 155 -6.44 6.22 15.92
N THR A 156 -6.88 5.57 14.83
CA THR A 156 -8.23 5.03 14.70
C THR A 156 -8.36 3.69 15.42
N LYS A 157 -9.09 3.69 16.55
CA LYS A 157 -9.33 2.48 17.35
C LYS A 157 -9.99 1.37 16.52
N GLY A 158 -9.43 0.17 16.60
CA GLY A 158 -9.95 -1.01 15.90
C GLY A 158 -9.71 -1.01 14.38
N SER A 159 -8.82 -0.14 13.88
CA SER A 159 -8.45 -0.18 12.45
C SER A 159 -7.81 -1.53 12.10
N THR A 160 -8.35 -2.20 11.09
CA THR A 160 -7.79 -3.44 10.55
C THR A 160 -6.52 -3.23 9.74
N HIS A 161 -6.14 -1.97 9.47
CA HIS A 161 -4.91 -1.60 8.75
C HIS A 161 -3.87 -0.92 9.64
N TYR A 162 -4.03 -1.03 10.96
CA TYR A 162 -3.09 -0.51 11.95
C TYR A 162 -1.64 -0.95 11.67
N SER A 163 -1.42 -2.24 11.43
CA SER A 163 -0.08 -2.79 11.18
C SER A 163 0.53 -2.25 9.89
N ALA A 164 -0.25 -2.20 8.80
CA ALA A 164 0.21 -1.66 7.52
C ALA A 164 0.60 -0.18 7.64
N ALA A 165 -0.22 0.63 8.32
CA ALA A 165 0.06 2.04 8.56
C ALA A 165 1.31 2.23 9.44
N SER A 166 1.47 1.42 10.49
CA SER A 166 2.62 1.46 11.40
C SER A 166 3.92 1.09 10.70
N PHE A 167 3.92 0.02 9.88
CA PHE A 167 5.10 -0.37 9.10
C PHE A 167 5.47 0.71 8.10
N PHE A 168 4.48 1.26 7.39
CA PHE A 168 4.73 2.34 6.43
C PHE A 168 5.29 3.61 7.08
N LEU A 169 4.77 4.00 8.26
CA LEU A 169 5.33 5.12 9.02
C LEU A 169 6.76 4.83 9.48
N SER A 170 7.06 3.62 9.92
CA SER A 170 8.42 3.24 10.33
C SER A 170 9.41 3.32 9.17
N ASP A 171 9.00 2.95 7.95
CA ASP A 171 9.85 3.09 6.77
C ASP A 171 10.16 4.56 6.46
N ILE A 172 9.14 5.44 6.50
CA ILE A 172 9.32 6.88 6.30
C ILE A 172 10.31 7.46 7.32
N LEU A 173 10.14 7.14 8.61
CA LEU A 173 10.99 7.66 9.68
C LEU A 173 12.45 7.16 9.55
N LEU A 174 12.64 5.90 9.14
CA LEU A 174 13.96 5.35 8.88
C LEU A 174 14.64 6.04 7.68
N GLU A 175 13.89 6.33 6.62
CA GLU A 175 14.37 7.10 5.47
C GLU A 175 14.72 8.54 5.85
N GLU A 176 13.88 9.22 6.64
CA GLU A 176 14.15 10.58 7.15
C GLU A 176 15.43 10.61 7.98
N PHE A 177 15.62 9.62 8.87
CA PHE A 177 16.83 9.49 9.67
C PHE A 177 18.10 9.26 8.82
N ARG A 178 18.01 8.37 7.82
CA ARG A 178 19.15 8.03 6.93
C ARG A 178 19.46 9.15 5.93
N GLY A 179 18.44 9.85 5.45
CA GLY A 179 18.56 10.86 4.40
C GLY A 179 19.05 12.22 4.86
N THR A 180 19.15 12.45 6.18
CA THR A 180 19.60 13.74 6.73
C THR A 180 20.96 13.65 7.40
N THR A 181 21.75 14.72 7.27
CA THR A 181 23.02 14.90 8.01
C THR A 181 22.85 15.79 9.24
N GLN A 182 21.70 16.45 9.39
CA GLN A 182 21.42 17.36 10.50
C GLN A 182 21.03 16.56 11.75
N LEU A 183 21.73 16.80 12.86
CA LEU A 183 21.53 16.04 14.10
C LEU A 183 20.12 16.24 14.65
N GLU A 184 19.59 17.45 14.57
CA GLU A 184 18.25 17.79 15.07
C GLU A 184 17.18 16.97 14.36
N LYS A 185 17.30 16.81 13.03
CA LYS A 185 16.37 16.00 12.23
C LYS A 185 16.49 14.51 12.52
N LYS A 186 17.70 14.02 12.80
CA LYS A 186 17.92 12.64 13.24
C LYS A 186 17.27 12.36 14.59
N VAL A 187 17.44 13.28 15.56
CA VAL A 187 16.82 13.17 16.88
C VAL A 187 15.30 13.20 16.77
N MET A 188 14.72 14.05 15.93
CA MET A 188 13.27 14.08 15.69
C MET A 188 12.77 12.75 15.12
N ALA A 189 13.39 12.23 14.06
CA ALA A 189 12.99 10.95 13.47
C ALA A 189 13.13 9.78 14.46
N TYR A 190 14.16 9.80 15.32
CA TYR A 190 14.33 8.82 16.39
C TYR A 190 13.21 8.90 17.43
N SER A 191 12.91 10.09 17.93
CA SER A 191 11.84 10.30 18.91
C SER A 191 10.48 9.85 18.35
N GLU A 192 10.16 10.22 17.10
CA GLU A 192 8.93 9.79 16.45
C GLU A 192 8.85 8.26 16.28
N MET A 193 9.98 7.59 16.03
CA MET A 193 10.05 6.13 15.95
C MET A 193 9.81 5.47 17.31
N GLN A 194 10.39 6.01 18.40
CA GLN A 194 10.16 5.53 19.76
C GLN A 194 8.68 5.66 20.12
N ASP A 195 8.07 6.82 19.82
CA ASP A 195 6.65 7.07 20.05
C ASP A 195 5.76 6.11 19.24
N LEU A 196 6.13 5.81 17.99
CA LEU A 196 5.43 4.81 17.19
C LEU A 196 5.49 3.43 17.82
N VAL A 197 6.69 2.93 18.20
CA VAL A 197 6.85 1.61 18.82
C VAL A 197 6.05 1.52 20.13
N LYS A 198 6.05 2.59 20.94
CA LYS A 198 5.23 2.68 22.15
C LYS A 198 3.74 2.55 21.83
N ARG A 199 3.22 3.29 20.85
CA ARG A 199 1.81 3.19 20.43
C ARG A 199 1.44 1.79 19.93
N VAL A 200 2.34 1.13 19.19
CA VAL A 200 2.15 -0.26 18.72
C VAL A 200 2.08 -1.22 19.90
N SER A 201 2.98 -1.05 20.87
CA SER A 201 2.97 -1.84 22.10
C SER A 201 1.68 -1.68 22.89
N GLU A 202 1.19 -0.45 23.05
CA GLU A 202 -0.05 -0.16 23.76
C GLU A 202 -1.29 -0.71 23.02
N SER A 203 -1.30 -0.64 21.69
CA SER A 203 -2.42 -1.11 20.87
C SER A 203 -2.54 -2.64 20.83
N MET A 204 -1.42 -3.36 20.85
CA MET A 204 -1.41 -4.84 20.83
C MET A 204 -1.51 -5.45 22.23
N GLY A 205 -1.30 -4.65 23.29
CA GLY A 205 -1.46 -5.10 24.68
C GLY A 205 -0.58 -6.31 25.00
N SER A 206 -1.17 -7.35 25.58
CA SER A 206 -0.45 -8.59 25.94
C SER A 206 0.01 -9.41 24.72
N GLU A 207 -0.54 -9.16 23.54
CA GLU A 207 -0.12 -9.81 22.30
C GLU A 207 1.08 -9.12 21.65
N PHE A 208 1.52 -7.97 22.20
CA PHE A 208 2.71 -7.30 21.71
C PHE A 208 3.97 -8.08 22.11
N ASN A 209 4.66 -8.64 21.12
CA ASN A 209 6.01 -9.12 21.28
C ASN A 209 7.00 -8.18 20.57
N ALA A 210 7.73 -7.39 21.35
CA ALA A 210 8.75 -6.46 20.85
C ALA A 210 9.82 -7.16 19.98
N SER A 211 10.14 -8.42 20.29
CA SER A 211 11.12 -9.21 19.51
C SER A 211 10.60 -9.64 18.13
N GLN A 212 9.29 -9.64 17.93
CA GLN A 212 8.65 -10.05 16.67
C GLN A 212 8.03 -8.87 15.90
N SER A 213 8.00 -7.68 16.50
CA SER A 213 7.42 -6.50 15.88
C SER A 213 8.32 -5.93 14.78
N GLN A 214 7.78 -5.83 13.56
CA GLN A 214 8.53 -5.26 12.43
C GLN A 214 8.86 -3.77 12.61
N THR A 215 8.18 -3.03 13.49
CA THR A 215 8.51 -1.64 13.80
C THR A 215 9.74 -1.48 14.69
N VAL A 216 10.16 -2.55 15.39
CA VAL A 216 11.33 -2.51 16.29
C VAL A 216 12.66 -2.59 15.52
N ILE A 217 12.66 -3.21 14.32
CA ILE A 217 13.88 -3.31 13.49
C ILE A 217 14.36 -1.93 13.00
N PRO A 218 13.49 -1.07 12.42
CA PRO A 218 13.86 0.31 12.11
C PRO A 218 14.37 1.08 13.33
N LEU A 219 13.73 0.91 14.50
CA LEU A 219 14.19 1.55 15.74
C LEU A 219 15.60 1.09 16.10
N ALA A 220 15.87 -0.21 16.12
CA ALA A 220 17.21 -0.74 16.41
C ALA A 220 18.26 -0.17 15.45
N HIS A 221 17.97 -0.08 14.15
CA HIS A 221 18.88 0.55 13.18
C HIS A 221 19.18 2.02 13.48
N ILE A 222 18.17 2.77 13.95
CA ILE A 222 18.35 4.16 14.35
C ILE A 222 19.19 4.23 15.63
N THR A 223 18.86 3.40 16.64
CA THR A 223 19.58 3.30 17.92
C THR A 223 21.05 2.96 17.69
N GLN A 224 21.40 2.03 16.79
CA GLN A 224 22.80 1.69 16.46
C GLN A 224 23.67 2.93 16.19
N LYS A 225 23.10 3.91 15.52
CA LYS A 225 23.80 5.11 15.07
C LYS A 225 23.72 6.26 16.06
N MET A 226 22.84 6.17 17.05
CA MET A 226 22.60 7.20 18.06
C MET A 226 23.20 6.83 19.43
N ASP A 227 23.10 5.57 19.83
CA ASP A 227 23.57 5.08 21.13
C ASP A 227 23.94 3.58 21.09
N SER A 228 25.24 3.28 21.20
CA SER A 228 25.78 1.93 21.00
C SER A 228 25.29 0.90 22.03
N VAL A 229 24.88 1.34 23.22
CA VAL A 229 24.54 0.44 24.35
C VAL A 229 23.07 0.00 24.29
N GLU A 230 22.14 0.93 24.07
CA GLU A 230 20.71 0.58 23.90
C GLU A 230 20.50 -0.29 22.66
N PHE A 231 21.30 -0.07 21.61
CA PHE A 231 21.28 -0.87 20.40
C PHE A 231 21.63 -2.33 20.66
N GLN A 232 22.73 -2.57 21.38
CA GLN A 232 23.17 -3.91 21.71
C GLN A 232 22.11 -4.65 22.54
N GLN A 233 21.53 -3.99 23.55
CA GLN A 233 20.46 -4.58 24.37
C GLN A 233 19.18 -4.86 23.57
N GLY A 234 18.82 -3.98 22.62
CA GLY A 234 17.68 -4.19 21.74
C GLY A 234 17.87 -5.41 20.83
N LEU A 235 19.04 -5.53 20.21
CA LEU A 235 19.39 -6.67 19.35
C LEU A 235 19.44 -7.99 20.12
N GLU A 236 20.05 -8.01 21.30
CA GLU A 236 20.13 -9.19 22.16
C GLU A 236 18.72 -9.70 22.50
N ARG A 237 17.80 -8.82 22.91
CA ARG A 237 16.40 -9.18 23.18
C ARG A 237 15.67 -9.70 21.93
N THR A 238 15.89 -9.09 20.76
CA THR A 238 15.28 -9.56 19.51
C THR A 238 15.81 -10.94 19.11
N PHE A 239 17.11 -11.17 19.26
CA PHE A 239 17.74 -12.46 19.02
C PHE A 239 17.15 -13.55 19.93
N GLU A 240 17.09 -13.29 21.24
CA GLU A 240 16.53 -14.20 22.24
C GLU A 240 15.07 -14.53 21.94
N GLY A 241 14.26 -13.54 21.55
CA GLY A 241 12.86 -13.77 21.19
C GLY A 241 12.67 -14.57 19.91
N CYS A 242 13.54 -14.41 18.91
CA CYS A 242 13.53 -15.27 17.72
C CYS A 242 13.87 -16.72 18.08
N VAL A 243 14.89 -16.93 18.93
CA VAL A 243 15.24 -18.27 19.41
C VAL A 243 14.08 -18.88 20.19
N ALA A 244 13.48 -18.14 21.13
CA ALA A 244 12.36 -18.61 21.92
C ALA A 244 11.18 -19.05 21.03
N ALA A 245 10.81 -18.25 20.03
CA ALA A 245 9.74 -18.57 19.09
C ALA A 245 10.06 -19.81 18.24
N LEU A 246 11.29 -19.94 17.74
CA LEU A 246 11.71 -21.12 16.95
C LEU A 246 11.86 -22.40 17.77
N THR A 247 11.86 -22.27 19.10
CA THR A 247 11.92 -23.40 20.04
C THR A 247 10.57 -23.68 20.71
N ASP A 248 9.53 -22.90 20.40
CA ASP A 248 8.18 -23.13 20.92
C ASP A 248 7.45 -24.23 20.13
N GLU A 249 6.23 -24.59 20.53
CA GLU A 249 5.43 -25.61 19.85
C GLU A 249 4.55 -25.04 18.71
N ALA A 250 4.64 -23.73 18.43
CA ALA A 250 3.72 -22.96 17.62
C ALA A 250 4.30 -22.58 16.24
N GLY A 251 4.49 -23.58 15.36
CA GLY A 251 5.17 -23.40 14.07
C GLY A 251 4.51 -22.47 13.04
N TRP A 252 3.38 -21.82 13.35
CA TRP A 252 2.82 -20.76 12.49
C TRP A 252 3.67 -19.48 12.51
N ASN A 253 4.48 -19.27 13.55
CA ASN A 253 5.33 -18.08 13.70
C ASN A 253 6.76 -18.30 13.15
N ASP A 254 7.16 -19.54 12.84
CA ASP A 254 8.54 -19.91 12.48
C ASP A 254 9.09 -19.14 11.28
N THR A 255 8.32 -19.05 10.19
CA THR A 255 8.76 -18.33 8.98
C THR A 255 9.00 -16.85 9.26
N LEU A 256 8.19 -16.24 10.12
CA LEU A 256 8.38 -14.84 10.50
C LEU A 256 9.62 -14.71 11.39
N SER A 257 9.78 -15.58 12.39
CA SER A 257 10.90 -15.61 13.31
C SER A 257 12.24 -15.84 12.61
N LEU A 258 12.30 -16.75 11.61
CA LEU A 258 13.49 -16.98 10.78
C LEU A 258 13.88 -15.75 9.95
N ARG A 259 12.90 -15.04 9.38
CA ARG A 259 13.16 -13.79 8.63
C ARG A 259 13.64 -12.66 9.53
N VAL A 260 13.12 -12.55 10.75
CA VAL A 260 13.62 -11.58 11.74
C VAL A 260 15.03 -11.95 12.19
N LEU A 261 15.29 -13.23 12.49
CA LEU A 261 16.61 -13.73 12.85
C LEU A 261 17.65 -13.45 11.75
N ALA A 262 17.30 -13.70 10.49
CA ALA A 262 18.15 -13.38 9.36
C ALA A 262 18.55 -11.89 9.32
N ARG A 263 17.60 -10.99 9.62
CA ARG A 263 17.88 -9.55 9.68
C ARG A 263 18.77 -9.19 10.86
N VAL A 264 18.54 -9.76 12.04
CA VAL A 264 19.38 -9.55 13.23
C VAL A 264 20.82 -9.98 12.95
N LEU A 265 21.02 -11.16 12.36
CA LEU A 265 22.34 -11.68 11.99
C LEU A 265 23.04 -10.77 10.97
N ALA A 266 22.33 -10.27 9.97
CA ALA A 266 22.90 -9.34 8.99
C ALA A 266 23.32 -8.01 9.64
N VAL A 267 22.56 -7.52 10.63
CA VAL A 267 22.85 -6.26 11.34
C VAL A 267 24.14 -6.34 12.17
N VAL A 268 24.49 -7.52 12.68
CA VAL A 268 25.73 -7.75 13.46
C VAL A 268 26.93 -8.21 12.62
N GLY A 269 26.79 -8.26 11.29
CA GLY A 269 27.88 -8.66 10.37
C GLY A 269 28.07 -10.18 10.24
N LEU A 270 26.98 -10.95 10.40
CA LEU A 270 26.94 -12.40 10.19
C LEU A 270 26.14 -12.71 8.91
N GLU A 271 26.59 -12.18 7.76
CA GLU A 271 25.85 -12.24 6.49
C GLU A 271 25.63 -13.66 5.98
N ARG A 272 26.55 -14.59 6.26
CA ARG A 272 26.43 -15.99 5.85
C ARG A 272 25.30 -16.68 6.62
N GLU A 273 25.25 -16.48 7.92
CA GLU A 273 24.25 -17.04 8.82
C GLU A 273 22.88 -16.40 8.55
N ALA A 274 22.86 -15.11 8.23
CA ALA A 274 21.67 -14.41 7.77
C ALA A 274 21.09 -15.03 6.49
N GLN A 275 21.93 -15.36 5.51
CA GLN A 275 21.49 -16.02 4.28
C GLN A 275 20.90 -17.40 4.54
N ILE A 276 21.53 -18.19 5.43
CA ILE A 276 21.03 -19.52 5.82
C ILE A 276 19.65 -19.40 6.48
N ALA A 277 19.49 -18.47 7.42
CA ALA A 277 18.22 -18.24 8.10
C ALA A 277 17.12 -17.71 7.15
N ALA A 278 17.48 -16.96 6.11
CA ALA A 278 16.54 -16.41 5.13
C ALA A 278 16.06 -17.44 4.07
N THR A 279 16.74 -18.58 3.94
CA THR A 279 16.43 -19.61 2.93
C THR A 279 15.47 -20.71 3.40
N TYR A 280 15.01 -20.67 4.65
CA TYR A 280 13.97 -21.54 5.20
C TYR A 280 12.61 -20.79 5.26
#